data_AF-A0A7X3KHC7-F1
#
_entry.id   AF-A0A7X3KHC7-F1
#
_cell.length_a   1.000
_cell.length_b   1.000
_cell.length_c   1.000
_cell.angle_alpha   90.00
_cell.angle_beta   90.00
_cell.angle_gamma   90.00
#
_symmetry.space_group_name_H-M   'P 1'
#
loop_
_entity.id
_entity.type
_entity.pdbx_description
1 polymer ?
#
loop_
_entity_poly.entity_id
_entity_poly.type
_entity_poly.pdbx_seq_one_letter_code
_entity_poly.pdbx_strand_id
1 'polypeptide(L)'
;MSKKLSRTEMLMTLGFLFMLVCAVGSFFVGYRVGSDRTTANFETQKQLASKPVTTGTFQQQDLVSFYHTIFMPYREFQNEWLSAMERANTKQTSDLPTEFKRLSTLAQQKFKEISSVSTQQATLIEQSQQQLLKSLASFQSVSKRLSGKSDNTSISQLMAALKQDQDFKAGVSKSLQGQQSYYEAMLKWSATIDADIPSAIKMPSSLTITEWKKMPLVVKNKLSADLVASAGKVVSYYPQDLTSRIDEFIGTGQANKLNMRLVGPIAELLADTKAVRSGDFQNSMGRLYTNQLLPQLPFFLREAE
;
A
#
# COMPACT_ATOMS: atom_id res chain seq x y z
N MET A 1 -48.73 -44.63 7.82
CA MET A 1 -47.81 -43.64 8.42
C MET A 1 -47.29 -42.72 7.32
N SER A 2 -47.76 -41.47 7.25
CA SER A 2 -47.18 -40.44 6.38
C SER A 2 -47.25 -39.08 7.10
N LYS A 3 -46.26 -38.83 7.97
CA LYS A 3 -46.06 -37.50 8.58
C LYS A 3 -45.56 -36.56 7.48
N LYS A 4 -46.45 -35.70 6.97
CA LYS A 4 -46.05 -34.57 6.13
C LYS A 4 -45.33 -33.55 7.01
N LEU A 5 -44.14 -33.10 6.60
CA LEU A 5 -43.38 -32.07 7.32
C LEU A 5 -44.23 -30.80 7.45
N SER A 6 -44.20 -30.21 8.65
CA SER A 6 -44.79 -28.90 8.94
C SER A 6 -44.07 -27.83 8.12
N ARG A 7 -44.80 -26.80 7.66
CA ARG A 7 -44.24 -25.67 6.87
C ARG A 7 -43.03 -25.02 7.55
N THR A 8 -42.99 -25.05 8.89
CA THR A 8 -41.87 -24.53 9.70
C THR A 8 -40.63 -25.42 9.62
N GLU A 9 -40.79 -26.74 9.57
CA GLU A 9 -39.68 -27.70 9.43
C GLU A 9 -39.07 -27.61 8.02
N MET A 10 -39.88 -27.35 7.00
CA MET A 10 -39.42 -27.11 5.64
C MET A 10 -38.59 -25.82 5.52
N LEU A 11 -38.99 -24.74 6.21
CA LEU A 11 -38.24 -23.48 6.29
C LEU A 11 -36.90 -23.63 7.04
N MET A 12 -36.90 -24.36 8.16
CA MET A 12 -35.67 -24.71 8.90
C MET A 12 -34.68 -25.49 8.03
N THR A 13 -35.18 -26.50 7.30
CA THR A 13 -34.35 -27.34 6.43
C THR A 13 -33.76 -26.54 5.27
N LEU A 14 -34.56 -25.63 4.67
CA LEU A 14 -34.09 -24.75 3.60
C LEU A 14 -33.04 -23.74 4.08
N GLY A 15 -33.23 -23.18 5.28
CA GLY A 15 -32.25 -22.28 5.89
C GLY A 15 -30.92 -22.97 6.19
N PHE A 16 -30.96 -24.21 6.68
CA PHE A 16 -29.75 -25.00 6.92
C PHE A 16 -29.02 -25.33 5.62
N LEU A 17 -29.76 -25.69 4.57
CA LEU A 17 -29.19 -25.99 3.25
C LEU A 17 -28.53 -24.74 2.65
N PHE A 18 -29.16 -23.57 2.78
CA PHE A 18 -28.61 -22.30 2.33
C PHE A 18 -27.31 -21.94 3.07
N MET A 19 -27.30 -22.07 4.40
CA MET A 19 -26.11 -21.81 5.21
C MET A 19 -24.95 -22.74 4.85
N LEU A 20 -25.24 -24.01 4.56
CA LEU A 20 -24.25 -25.00 4.09
C LEU A 20 -23.62 -24.57 2.75
N VAL A 21 -24.43 -24.12 1.80
CA VAL A 21 -23.94 -23.64 0.49
C VAL A 21 -23.07 -22.39 0.66
N CYS A 22 -23.46 -21.44 1.51
CA CYS A 22 -22.65 -20.26 1.80
C CYS A 22 -21.30 -20.60 2.46
N ALA A 23 -21.29 -21.55 3.39
CA ALA A 23 -20.07 -22.01 4.06
C ALA A 23 -19.10 -22.70 3.08
N VAL A 24 -19.63 -23.59 2.24
CA VAL A 24 -18.83 -24.27 1.20
C VAL A 24 -18.32 -23.28 0.16
N GLY A 25 -19.16 -22.35 -0.31
CA GLY A 25 -18.75 -21.30 -1.25
C GLY A 25 -17.61 -20.42 -0.69
N SER A 26 -17.75 -19.98 0.56
CA SER A 26 -16.71 -19.18 1.23
C SER A 26 -15.41 -19.97 1.43
N PHE A 27 -15.51 -21.26 1.73
CA PHE A 27 -14.35 -22.15 1.85
C PHE A 27 -13.61 -22.31 0.51
N PHE A 28 -14.32 -22.51 -0.60
CA PHE A 28 -13.68 -22.61 -1.92
C PHE A 28 -13.03 -21.30 -2.39
N VAL A 29 -13.66 -20.15 -2.12
CA VAL A 29 -13.04 -18.84 -2.39
C VAL A 29 -11.79 -18.64 -1.54
N GLY A 30 -11.86 -18.93 -0.24
CA GLY A 30 -10.70 -18.85 0.65
C GLY A 30 -9.57 -19.81 0.25
N TYR A 31 -9.90 -21.03 -0.16
CA TYR A 31 -8.95 -22.02 -0.65
C TYR A 31 -8.24 -21.57 -1.93
N ARG A 32 -8.98 -21.02 -2.91
CA ARG A 32 -8.42 -20.51 -4.16
C ARG A 32 -7.47 -19.33 -3.90
N VAL A 33 -7.88 -18.36 -3.09
CA VAL A 33 -7.02 -17.22 -2.71
C VAL A 33 -5.77 -17.68 -1.95
N GLY A 34 -5.88 -18.69 -1.08
CA GLY A 34 -4.74 -19.28 -0.38
C GLY A 34 -3.79 -20.05 -1.29
N SER A 35 -4.35 -20.81 -2.23
CA SER A 35 -3.60 -21.57 -3.24
C SER A 35 -2.82 -20.63 -4.17
N ASP A 36 -3.48 -19.59 -4.70
CA ASP A 36 -2.88 -18.62 -5.61
C ASP A 36 -1.75 -17.82 -4.94
N ARG A 37 -1.90 -17.49 -3.64
CA ARG A 37 -0.81 -16.91 -2.85
C ARG A 37 0.36 -17.87 -2.66
N THR A 38 0.09 -19.16 -2.47
CA THR A 38 1.13 -20.16 -2.21
C THR A 38 1.92 -20.50 -3.48
N THR A 39 1.24 -20.72 -4.61
CA THR A 39 1.90 -21.01 -5.89
C THR A 39 2.74 -19.82 -6.38
N ALA A 40 2.21 -18.60 -6.30
CA ALA A 40 2.96 -17.39 -6.65
C ALA A 40 4.23 -17.24 -5.81
N ASN A 41 4.16 -17.53 -4.50
CA ASN A 41 5.32 -17.47 -3.60
C ASN A 41 6.35 -18.57 -3.91
N PHE A 42 5.91 -19.79 -4.23
CA PHE A 42 6.81 -20.92 -4.54
C PHE A 42 7.53 -20.76 -5.87
N GLU A 43 6.83 -20.33 -6.93
CA GLU A 43 7.46 -20.09 -8.23
C GLU A 43 8.46 -18.93 -8.18
N THR A 44 8.14 -17.89 -7.42
CA THR A 44 9.01 -16.74 -7.16
C THR A 44 10.29 -17.15 -6.41
N GLN A 45 10.17 -17.95 -5.34
CA GLN A 45 11.35 -18.45 -4.60
C GLN A 45 12.25 -19.34 -5.46
N LYS A 46 11.66 -20.20 -6.30
CA LYS A 46 12.43 -21.08 -7.20
C LYS A 46 13.22 -20.30 -8.24
N GLN A 47 12.67 -19.20 -8.75
CA GLN A 47 13.34 -18.34 -9.72
C GLN A 47 14.39 -17.40 -9.09
N LEU A 48 14.21 -16.99 -7.83
CA LEU A 48 15.23 -16.23 -7.07
C LEU A 48 16.47 -17.09 -6.77
N ALA A 49 16.30 -18.40 -6.55
CA ALA A 49 17.39 -19.32 -6.23
C ALA A 49 18.24 -19.72 -7.46
N SER A 50 17.82 -19.41 -8.68
CA SER A 50 18.42 -19.95 -9.92
C SER A 50 18.92 -18.89 -10.92
N LYS A 51 18.87 -17.60 -10.59
CA LYS A 51 19.41 -16.54 -11.47
C LYS A 51 20.83 -16.12 -11.08
N PRO A 52 21.77 -16.04 -12.04
CA PRO A 52 23.06 -15.41 -11.80
C PRO A 52 22.88 -13.91 -11.51
N VAL A 53 23.68 -13.40 -10.57
CA VAL A 53 23.72 -11.98 -10.19
C VAL A 53 24.11 -11.14 -11.41
N THR A 54 23.11 -10.60 -12.10
CA THR A 54 23.33 -9.62 -13.17
C THR A 54 23.27 -8.25 -12.51
N THR A 55 24.43 -7.76 -12.06
CA THR A 55 24.58 -6.39 -11.57
C THR A 55 24.14 -5.41 -12.65
N GLY A 56 23.01 -4.72 -12.45
CA GLY A 56 22.68 -3.48 -13.15
C GLY A 56 21.28 -3.39 -13.78
N THR A 57 20.60 -4.50 -14.06
CA THR A 57 19.34 -4.48 -14.82
C THR A 57 18.20 -5.04 -13.98
N PHE A 58 17.31 -4.17 -13.49
CA PHE A 58 16.06 -4.60 -12.84
C PHE A 58 15.21 -5.38 -13.83
N GLN A 59 14.78 -6.59 -13.48
CA GLN A 59 13.86 -7.34 -14.31
C GLN A 59 12.43 -7.13 -13.84
N GLN A 60 11.47 -7.21 -14.77
CA GLN A 60 10.03 -7.11 -14.46
C GLN A 60 9.63 -8.09 -13.33
N GLN A 61 10.20 -9.29 -13.37
CA GLN A 61 9.95 -10.33 -12.38
C GLN A 61 10.41 -9.94 -10.98
N ASP A 62 11.51 -9.19 -10.83
CA ASP A 62 12.00 -8.77 -9.52
C ASP A 62 11.02 -7.78 -8.86
N LEU A 63 10.42 -6.88 -9.66
CA LEU A 63 9.39 -5.96 -9.19
C LEU A 63 8.11 -6.70 -8.76
N VAL A 64 7.65 -7.65 -9.57
CA VAL A 64 6.45 -8.46 -9.28
C VAL A 64 6.66 -9.33 -8.04
N SER A 65 7.81 -9.99 -7.95
CA SER A 65 8.22 -10.78 -6.78
C SER A 65 8.18 -9.93 -5.52
N PHE A 66 8.84 -8.77 -5.54
CA PHE A 66 8.87 -7.84 -4.41
C PHE A 66 7.47 -7.37 -4.02
N TYR A 67 6.60 -7.10 -5.00
CA TYR A 67 5.21 -6.71 -4.73
C TYR A 67 4.49 -7.73 -3.85
N HIS A 68 4.50 -9.00 -4.25
CA HIS A 68 3.74 -10.05 -3.56
C HIS A 68 4.36 -10.47 -2.24
N THR A 69 5.69 -10.55 -2.18
CA THR A 69 6.40 -11.15 -1.04
C THR A 69 6.79 -10.13 0.03
N ILE A 70 6.90 -8.85 -0.31
CA ILE A 70 7.41 -7.81 0.60
C ILE A 70 6.44 -6.64 0.70
N PHE A 71 6.09 -6.00 -0.42
CA PHE A 71 5.32 -4.76 -0.40
C PHE A 71 3.87 -4.99 0.05
N MET A 72 3.19 -6.01 -0.47
CA MET A 72 1.80 -6.33 -0.13
C MET A 72 1.64 -6.69 1.37
N PRO A 73 2.43 -7.61 1.96
CA PRO A 73 2.36 -7.89 3.40
C PRO A 73 2.60 -6.65 4.27
N TYR A 74 3.51 -5.77 3.85
CA TYR A 74 3.73 -4.49 4.53
C TYR A 74 2.50 -3.58 4.43
N ARG A 75 1.90 -3.47 3.24
CA ARG A 75 0.69 -2.68 3.01
C ARG A 75 -0.51 -3.18 3.81
N GLU A 76 -0.63 -4.49 4.04
CA GLU A 76 -1.64 -5.05 4.94
C GLU A 76 -1.48 -4.49 6.37
N PHE A 77 -0.26 -4.51 6.93
CA PHE A 77 0.01 -3.88 8.23
C PHE A 77 -0.29 -2.38 8.22
N GLN A 78 0.15 -1.66 7.19
CA GLN A 78 -0.07 -0.22 7.07
C GLN A 78 -1.56 0.14 7.06
N ASN A 79 -2.38 -0.61 6.33
CA ASN A 79 -3.81 -0.39 6.26
C ASN A 79 -4.49 -0.64 7.62
N GLU A 80 -4.09 -1.71 8.32
CA GLU A 80 -4.58 -2.01 9.67
C GLU A 80 -4.19 -0.92 10.68
N TRP A 81 -2.96 -0.42 10.60
CA TRP A 81 -2.49 0.70 11.40
C TRP A 81 -3.35 1.95 11.17
N LEU A 82 -3.52 2.38 9.92
CA LEU A 82 -4.31 3.56 9.57
C LEU A 82 -5.77 3.41 10.00
N SER A 83 -6.35 2.23 9.83
CA SER A 83 -7.72 1.92 10.25
C SER A 83 -7.89 2.06 11.77
N ALA A 84 -6.95 1.54 12.56
CA ALA A 84 -6.97 1.71 14.01
C ALA A 84 -6.83 3.19 14.43
N MET A 85 -5.94 3.93 13.78
CA MET A 85 -5.75 5.37 14.06
C MET A 85 -6.99 6.19 13.70
N GLU A 86 -7.67 5.87 12.60
CA GLU A 86 -8.93 6.53 12.23
C GLU A 86 -10.02 6.24 13.26
N ARG A 87 -10.19 4.98 13.69
CA ARG A 87 -11.15 4.62 14.76
C ARG A 87 -10.87 5.37 16.07
N ALA A 88 -9.59 5.54 16.41
CA ALA A 88 -9.19 6.33 17.58
C ALA A 88 -9.54 7.81 17.43
N ASN A 89 -9.28 8.41 16.26
CA ASN A 89 -9.59 9.81 15.98
C ASN A 89 -11.09 10.08 15.95
N THR A 90 -11.91 9.14 15.46
CA THR A 90 -13.37 9.26 15.37
C THR A 90 -14.11 8.80 16.63
N LYS A 91 -13.39 8.44 17.70
CA LYS A 91 -13.93 7.90 18.97
C LYS A 91 -14.77 6.63 18.78
N GLN A 92 -14.48 5.86 17.73
CA GLN A 92 -15.11 4.57 17.43
C GLN A 92 -14.44 3.38 18.13
N THR A 93 -13.34 3.61 18.84
CA THR A 93 -12.76 2.63 19.77
C THR A 93 -12.71 3.23 21.16
N SER A 94 -12.99 2.42 22.18
CA SER A 94 -12.81 2.74 23.59
C SER A 94 -11.54 2.13 24.19
N ASP A 95 -10.89 1.19 23.48
CA ASP A 95 -9.74 0.42 23.97
C ASP A 95 -8.59 0.45 22.96
N LEU A 96 -7.90 1.59 22.93
CA LEU A 96 -6.70 1.78 22.11
C LEU A 96 -5.48 0.95 22.58
N PRO A 97 -5.25 0.70 23.89
CA PRO A 97 -4.19 -0.21 24.33
C PRO A 97 -4.30 -1.63 23.74
N THR A 98 -5.50 -2.20 23.67
CA THR A 98 -5.72 -3.51 23.03
C THR A 98 -5.44 -3.46 21.53
N GLU A 99 -5.84 -2.40 20.84
CA GLU A 99 -5.50 -2.20 19.42
C GLU A 99 -3.98 -2.11 19.21
N PHE A 100 -3.24 -1.40 20.09
CA PHE A 100 -1.79 -1.38 20.02
C PHE A 100 -1.17 -2.76 20.27
N LYS A 101 -1.71 -3.58 21.18
CA LYS A 101 -1.24 -4.95 21.38
C LYS A 101 -1.44 -5.80 20.11
N ARG A 102 -2.58 -5.65 19.44
CA ARG A 102 -2.89 -6.31 18.17
C ARG A 102 -1.92 -5.85 17.06
N LEU A 103 -1.73 -4.53 16.92
CA LEU A 103 -0.83 -3.94 15.93
C LEU A 103 0.63 -4.35 16.16
N SER A 104 1.09 -4.44 17.41
CA SER A 104 2.42 -4.96 17.75
C SER A 104 2.60 -6.40 17.27
N THR A 105 1.58 -7.25 17.49
CA THR A 105 1.61 -8.65 17.05
C THR A 105 1.64 -8.73 15.52
N LEU A 106 0.79 -7.95 14.85
CA LEU A 106 0.73 -7.90 13.39
C LEU A 106 2.06 -7.41 12.78
N ALA A 107 2.66 -6.36 13.34
CA ALA A 107 3.94 -5.85 12.89
C ALA A 107 5.04 -6.93 13.00
N GLN A 108 5.07 -7.67 14.11
CA GLN A 108 6.02 -8.77 14.30
C GLN A 108 5.78 -9.91 13.31
N GLN A 109 4.52 -10.26 13.04
CA GLN A 109 4.17 -11.29 12.06
C GLN A 109 4.65 -10.90 10.66
N LYS A 110 4.33 -9.68 10.21
CA LYS A 110 4.75 -9.17 8.90
C LYS A 110 6.25 -8.99 8.80
N PHE A 111 6.92 -8.63 9.90
CA PHE A 111 8.39 -8.59 9.95
C PHE A 111 8.97 -9.97 9.65
N LYS A 112 8.49 -11.02 10.33
CA LYS A 112 8.95 -12.40 10.12
C LYS A 112 8.71 -12.86 8.68
N GLU A 113 7.49 -12.64 8.18
CA GLU A 113 7.09 -12.96 6.79
C GLU A 113 8.07 -12.31 5.79
N ILE A 114 8.26 -10.99 5.86
CA ILE A 114 9.13 -10.24 4.95
C ILE A 114 10.61 -10.59 5.10
N SER A 115 11.09 -10.81 6.33
CA SER A 115 12.50 -11.11 6.61
C SER A 115 12.94 -12.50 6.12
N SER A 116 11.99 -13.41 5.89
CA SER A 116 12.26 -14.75 5.37
C SER A 116 12.54 -14.76 3.85
N VAL A 117 12.24 -13.65 3.18
CA VAL A 117 12.40 -13.50 1.73
C VAL A 117 13.79 -12.97 1.42
N SER A 118 14.56 -13.73 0.65
CA SER A 118 15.86 -13.26 0.12
C SER A 118 15.64 -12.33 -1.08
N THR A 119 16.33 -11.20 -1.10
CA THR A 119 16.39 -10.29 -2.24
C THR A 119 17.81 -10.18 -2.77
N GLN A 120 17.97 -9.73 -4.02
CA GLN A 120 19.28 -9.50 -4.61
C GLN A 120 19.99 -8.36 -3.86
N GLN A 121 21.16 -8.67 -3.31
CA GLN A 121 21.99 -7.74 -2.54
C GLN A 121 22.45 -6.54 -3.38
N ALA A 122 22.58 -5.38 -2.74
CA ALA A 122 22.97 -4.09 -3.29
C ALA A 122 21.99 -3.45 -4.30
N THR A 123 20.70 -3.82 -4.26
CA THR A 123 19.66 -3.26 -5.15
C THR A 123 18.72 -2.28 -4.44
N LEU A 124 17.99 -1.45 -5.21
CA LEU A 124 16.91 -0.60 -4.67
C LEU A 124 15.78 -1.42 -4.02
N ILE A 125 15.57 -2.64 -4.51
CA ILE A 125 14.59 -3.59 -3.98
C ILE A 125 15.00 -4.04 -2.57
N GLU A 126 16.27 -4.40 -2.37
CA GLU A 126 16.79 -4.71 -1.04
C GLU A 126 16.71 -3.50 -0.12
N GLN A 127 17.12 -2.31 -0.59
CA GLN A 127 17.00 -1.09 0.20
C GLN A 127 15.55 -0.85 0.64
N SER A 128 14.59 -1.02 -0.26
CA SER A 128 13.17 -0.94 0.06
C SER A 128 12.79 -1.93 1.17
N GLN A 129 13.12 -3.22 1.00
CA GLN A 129 12.86 -4.26 2.01
C GLN A 129 13.43 -3.89 3.37
N GLN A 130 14.69 -3.45 3.44
CA GLN A 130 15.35 -3.09 4.68
C GLN A 130 14.68 -1.91 5.38
N GLN A 131 14.25 -0.88 4.64
CA GLN A 131 13.52 0.24 5.27
C GLN A 131 12.13 -0.20 5.75
N LEU A 132 11.42 -1.05 5.01
CA LEU A 132 10.13 -1.59 5.45
C LEU A 132 10.25 -2.47 6.69
N LEU A 133 11.29 -3.31 6.79
CA LEU A 133 11.59 -4.09 8.00
C LEU A 133 11.90 -3.19 9.20
N LYS A 134 12.71 -2.14 9.00
CA LYS A 134 12.99 -1.12 10.05
C LYS A 134 11.70 -0.41 10.48
N SER A 135 10.82 -0.09 9.53
CA SER A 135 9.51 0.49 9.81
C SER A 135 8.67 -0.42 10.71
N LEU A 136 8.52 -1.70 10.36
CA LEU A 136 7.77 -2.67 11.14
C LEU A 136 8.33 -2.83 12.56
N ALA A 137 9.65 -2.90 12.70
CA ALA A 137 10.30 -2.99 14.01
C ALA A 137 10.02 -1.75 14.88
N SER A 138 10.09 -0.55 14.29
CA SER A 138 9.75 0.71 14.96
C SER A 138 8.27 0.78 15.37
N PHE A 139 7.36 0.42 14.47
CA PHE A 139 5.93 0.36 14.78
C PHE A 139 5.61 -0.68 15.87
N GLN A 140 6.25 -1.84 15.83
CA GLN A 140 6.13 -2.86 16.87
C GLN A 140 6.58 -2.30 18.24
N SER A 141 7.74 -1.64 18.28
CA SER A 141 8.31 -1.05 19.50
C SER A 141 7.34 -0.05 20.15
N VAL A 142 6.87 0.94 19.38
CA VAL A 142 5.93 1.95 19.92
C VAL A 142 4.59 1.35 20.31
N SER A 143 4.07 0.41 19.51
CA SER A 143 2.80 -0.26 19.83
C SER A 143 2.89 -1.04 21.13
N LYS A 144 3.96 -1.82 21.32
CA LYS A 144 4.20 -2.57 22.56
C LYS A 144 4.28 -1.64 23.76
N ARG A 145 5.01 -0.54 23.63
CA ARG A 145 5.20 0.45 24.70
C ARG A 145 3.89 1.15 25.07
N LEU A 146 3.07 1.53 24.09
CA LEU A 146 1.79 2.19 24.33
C LEU A 146 0.69 1.23 24.80
N SER A 147 0.77 -0.05 24.43
CA SER A 147 -0.17 -1.07 24.92
C SER A 147 -0.03 -1.35 26.42
N GLY A 148 1.11 -1.04 27.03
CA GLY A 148 1.37 -1.21 28.47
C GLY A 148 1.01 0.00 29.34
N LYS A 149 0.42 1.05 28.78
CA LYS A 149 -0.03 2.23 29.54
C LYS A 149 -1.31 1.89 30.33
N SER A 150 -1.47 2.48 31.53
CA SER A 150 -2.59 2.17 32.44
C SER A 150 -3.96 2.55 31.87
N ASP A 151 -4.99 1.86 32.35
CA ASP A 151 -6.41 2.04 32.01
C ASP A 151 -6.92 3.48 32.21
N ASN A 152 -6.25 4.28 33.04
CA ASN A 152 -6.60 5.69 33.29
C ASN A 152 -6.08 6.65 32.20
N THR A 153 -5.32 6.18 31.22
CA THR A 153 -4.82 7.03 30.13
C THR A 153 -5.89 7.18 29.06
N SER A 154 -6.36 8.40 28.84
CA SER A 154 -7.34 8.67 27.78
C SER A 154 -6.75 8.42 26.38
N ILE A 155 -7.62 8.10 25.41
CA ILE A 155 -7.24 7.94 24.00
C ILE A 155 -6.51 9.17 23.46
N SER A 156 -6.95 10.38 23.82
CA SER A 156 -6.29 11.62 23.39
C SER A 156 -4.85 11.73 23.90
N GLN A 157 -4.60 11.33 25.15
CA GLN A 157 -3.25 11.29 25.72
C GLN A 157 -2.38 10.23 25.04
N LEU A 158 -2.94 9.05 24.73
CA LEU A 158 -2.22 8.00 23.99
C LEU A 158 -1.86 8.46 22.57
N MET A 159 -2.80 9.10 21.86
CA MET A 159 -2.55 9.64 20.52
C MET A 159 -1.54 10.79 20.54
N ALA A 160 -1.56 11.64 21.57
CA ALA A 160 -0.55 12.68 21.75
C ALA A 160 0.84 12.07 22.02
N ALA A 161 0.92 11.05 22.87
CA ALA A 161 2.15 10.33 23.15
C ALA A 161 2.72 9.67 21.88
N LEU A 162 1.87 8.99 21.10
CA LEU A 162 2.24 8.38 19.83
C LEU A 162 2.87 9.41 18.86
N LYS A 163 2.24 10.56 18.67
CA LYS A 163 2.73 11.60 17.75
C LYS A 163 4.09 12.17 18.15
N GLN A 164 4.43 12.14 19.44
CA GLN A 164 5.73 12.60 19.93
C GLN A 164 6.80 11.51 19.98
N ASP A 165 6.40 10.26 19.87
CA ASP A 165 7.27 9.10 20.00
C ASP A 165 8.29 9.01 18.85
N GLN A 166 9.56 8.78 19.20
CA GLN A 166 10.66 8.73 18.24
C GLN A 166 10.63 7.47 17.38
N ASP A 167 10.21 6.33 17.93
CA ASP A 167 10.06 5.10 17.15
C ASP A 167 8.91 5.27 16.16
N PHE A 168 7.81 5.91 16.55
CA PHE A 168 6.73 6.22 15.60
C PHE A 168 7.22 7.09 14.44
N LYS A 169 7.92 8.20 14.73
CA LYS A 169 8.48 9.09 13.70
C LYS A 169 9.47 8.36 12.80
N ALA A 170 10.34 7.53 13.38
CA ALA A 170 11.28 6.70 12.64
C ALA A 170 10.54 5.68 11.76
N GLY A 171 9.52 5.00 12.28
CA GLY A 171 8.70 4.05 11.55
C GLY A 171 8.04 4.67 10.32
N VAL A 172 7.41 5.84 10.50
CA VAL A 172 6.83 6.60 9.39
C VAL A 172 7.89 6.97 8.34
N SER A 173 9.03 7.54 8.76
CA SER A 173 10.10 7.91 7.83
C SER A 173 10.63 6.70 7.04
N LYS A 174 10.81 5.55 7.71
CA LYS A 174 11.30 4.31 7.11
C LYS A 174 10.28 3.68 6.16
N SER A 175 8.99 3.75 6.49
CA SER A 175 7.89 3.39 5.58
C SER A 175 7.99 4.14 4.26
N LEU A 176 8.15 5.46 4.34
CA LEU A 176 8.15 6.36 3.19
C LEU A 176 9.41 6.16 2.35
N GLN A 177 10.58 6.01 2.97
CA GLN A 177 11.83 5.67 2.28
C GLN A 177 11.72 4.33 1.54
N GLY A 178 11.14 3.31 2.17
CA GLY A 178 10.91 2.01 1.53
C GLY A 178 10.03 2.14 0.28
N GLN A 179 8.94 2.89 0.38
CA GLN A 179 8.08 3.18 -0.77
C GLN A 179 8.83 3.93 -1.88
N GLN A 180 9.60 4.98 -1.55
CA GLN A 180 10.39 5.72 -2.54
C GLN A 180 11.36 4.83 -3.28
N SER A 181 12.13 3.98 -2.58
CA SER A 181 13.06 3.04 -3.21
C SER A 181 12.37 2.06 -4.17
N TYR A 182 11.15 1.62 -3.84
CA TYR A 182 10.40 0.73 -4.73
C TYR A 182 9.92 1.43 -6.01
N TYR A 183 9.41 2.67 -5.90
CA TYR A 183 9.03 3.46 -7.09
C TYR A 183 10.26 3.90 -7.91
N GLU A 184 11.41 4.13 -7.27
CA GLU A 184 12.67 4.37 -7.97
C GLU A 184 13.12 3.12 -8.74
N ALA A 185 12.94 1.91 -8.17
CA ALA A 185 13.22 0.67 -8.89
C ALA A 185 12.32 0.51 -10.13
N MET A 186 11.03 0.87 -10.04
CA MET A 186 10.12 0.89 -11.18
C MET A 186 10.56 1.88 -12.26
N LEU A 187 11.00 3.08 -11.87
CA LEU A 187 11.53 4.08 -12.80
C LEU A 187 12.77 3.57 -13.52
N LYS A 188 13.71 2.99 -12.78
CA LYS A 188 14.93 2.41 -13.36
C LYS A 188 14.62 1.27 -14.31
N TRP A 189 13.68 0.39 -13.95
CA TRP A 189 13.19 -0.64 -14.87
C TRP A 189 12.61 -0.03 -16.15
N SER A 190 11.74 0.98 -16.06
CA SER A 190 11.15 1.61 -17.25
C SER A 190 12.19 2.25 -18.17
N ALA A 191 13.24 2.86 -17.61
CA ALA A 191 14.35 3.42 -18.38
C ALA A 191 15.18 2.35 -19.12
N THR A 192 15.08 1.07 -18.77
CA THR A 192 15.71 -0.02 -19.54
C THR A 192 14.89 -0.42 -20.78
N ILE A 193 13.61 -0.04 -20.82
CA ILE A 193 12.68 -0.38 -21.90
C ILE A 193 12.52 0.79 -22.85
N ASP A 194 12.44 2.01 -22.32
CA ASP A 194 12.28 3.25 -23.06
C ASP A 194 13.36 4.24 -22.66
N ALA A 195 14.25 4.57 -23.61
CA ALA A 195 15.39 5.45 -23.39
C ALA A 195 15.00 6.91 -23.16
N ASP A 196 13.78 7.32 -23.53
CA ASP A 196 13.27 8.67 -23.27
C ASP A 196 12.84 8.84 -21.80
N ILE A 197 12.71 7.74 -21.06
CA ILE A 197 12.40 7.77 -19.62
C ILE A 197 13.71 7.94 -18.83
N PRO A 198 13.83 8.97 -17.98
CA PRO A 198 15.04 9.17 -17.18
C PRO A 198 15.19 8.05 -16.16
N SER A 199 16.39 7.49 -16.04
CA SER A 199 16.73 6.46 -15.05
C SER A 199 16.80 6.99 -13.61
N ALA A 200 16.87 8.30 -13.43
CA ALA A 200 16.80 8.96 -12.14
C ALA A 200 16.19 10.35 -12.29
N ILE A 201 15.37 10.72 -11.31
CA ILE A 201 14.81 12.06 -11.18
C ILE A 201 14.67 12.38 -9.70
N LYS A 202 14.80 13.64 -9.32
CA LYS A 202 14.48 14.12 -7.97
C LYS A 202 13.38 15.16 -8.07
N MET A 203 12.56 15.28 -7.02
CA MET A 203 11.56 16.34 -6.94
C MET A 203 12.23 17.72 -7.09
N PRO A 204 11.86 18.51 -8.10
CA PRO A 204 12.31 19.89 -8.20
C PRO A 204 11.70 20.73 -7.08
N SER A 205 12.39 21.80 -6.66
CA SER A 205 11.83 22.77 -5.70
C SER A 205 10.57 23.47 -6.23
N SER A 206 10.46 23.63 -7.55
CA SER A 206 9.31 24.24 -8.22
C SER A 206 8.94 23.44 -9.48
N LEU A 207 8.07 22.46 -9.33
CA LEU A 207 7.54 21.69 -10.46
C LEU A 207 6.25 22.33 -10.98
N THR A 208 6.27 22.86 -12.20
CA THR A 208 5.10 23.49 -12.82
C THR A 208 4.14 22.45 -13.41
N ILE A 209 2.88 22.83 -13.54
CA ILE A 209 1.86 22.02 -14.24
C ILE A 209 2.28 21.70 -15.68
N THR A 210 2.92 22.65 -16.37
CA THR A 210 3.36 22.46 -17.76
C THR A 210 4.44 21.39 -17.88
N GLU A 211 5.39 21.36 -16.95
CA GLU A 211 6.42 20.32 -16.90
C GLU A 211 5.80 18.97 -16.54
N TRP A 212 4.95 18.94 -15.52
CA TRP A 212 4.26 17.72 -15.08
C TRP A 212 3.48 17.05 -16.20
N LYS A 213 2.71 17.81 -16.98
CA LYS A 213 1.90 17.27 -18.09
C LYS A 213 2.72 16.52 -19.14
N LYS A 214 4.00 16.88 -19.32
CA LYS A 214 4.89 16.26 -20.31
C LYS A 214 5.55 14.98 -19.81
N MET A 215 5.48 14.70 -18.51
CA MET A 215 6.17 13.55 -17.92
C MET A 215 5.42 12.24 -18.17
N PRO A 216 6.13 11.14 -18.47
CA PRO A 216 5.56 9.80 -18.45
C PRO A 216 4.96 9.45 -17.08
N LEU A 217 3.95 8.59 -17.06
CA LEU A 217 3.26 8.21 -15.82
C LEU A 217 4.19 7.61 -14.78
N VAL A 218 5.17 6.78 -15.16
CA VAL A 218 6.14 6.20 -14.21
C VAL A 218 6.97 7.28 -13.51
N VAL A 219 7.33 8.35 -14.23
CA VAL A 219 8.04 9.52 -13.66
C VAL A 219 7.14 10.23 -12.66
N LYS A 220 5.88 10.50 -13.05
CA LYS A 220 4.89 11.12 -12.16
C LYS A 220 4.66 10.30 -10.89
N ASN A 221 4.54 8.97 -11.01
CA ASN A 221 4.35 8.08 -9.86
C ASN A 221 5.53 8.11 -8.90
N LYS A 222 6.76 8.15 -9.42
CA LYS A 222 7.95 8.32 -8.59
C LYS A 222 7.93 9.67 -7.86
N LEU A 223 7.60 10.75 -8.58
CA LEU A 223 7.52 12.09 -7.98
C LEU A 223 6.39 12.19 -6.94
N SER A 224 5.25 11.53 -7.17
CA SER A 224 4.18 11.40 -6.18
C SER A 224 4.64 10.65 -4.94
N ALA A 225 5.50 9.63 -5.06
CA ALA A 225 6.10 8.96 -3.91
C ALA A 225 6.99 9.92 -3.11
N ASP A 226 7.73 10.81 -3.78
CA ASP A 226 8.50 11.86 -3.12
C ASP A 226 7.61 12.89 -2.41
N LEU A 227 6.47 13.28 -3.01
CA LEU A 227 5.51 14.21 -2.39
C LEU A 227 4.85 13.59 -1.15
N VAL A 228 4.50 12.31 -1.21
CA VAL A 228 3.98 11.59 -0.04
C VAL A 228 5.06 11.48 1.05
N ALA A 229 6.31 11.23 0.67
CA ALA A 229 7.42 11.19 1.60
C ALA A 229 7.71 12.54 2.27
N SER A 230 7.66 13.64 1.51
CA SER A 230 7.87 15.00 2.05
C SER A 230 6.75 15.44 3.00
N ALA A 231 5.53 14.94 2.82
CA ALA A 231 4.42 15.16 3.75
C ALA A 231 4.64 14.49 5.12
N GLY A 232 5.55 13.52 5.22
CA GLY A 232 5.96 12.90 6.49
C GLY A 232 4.85 12.12 7.20
N LYS A 233 3.83 11.68 6.46
CA LYS A 233 2.68 10.93 6.98
C LYS A 233 2.46 9.67 6.15
N VAL A 234 2.13 8.58 6.83
CA VAL A 234 1.67 7.36 6.16
C VAL A 234 0.25 7.58 5.67
N VAL A 235 -0.03 7.19 4.42
CA VAL A 235 -1.31 7.45 3.73
C VAL A 235 -1.99 6.15 3.32
N SER A 236 -3.33 6.17 3.19
CA SER A 236 -4.12 4.98 2.82
C SER A 236 -4.07 4.65 1.33
N TYR A 237 -3.67 5.62 0.50
CA TYR A 237 -3.59 5.47 -0.95
C TYR A 237 -2.16 5.12 -1.42
N TYR A 238 -2.01 4.85 -2.72
CA TYR A 238 -0.73 4.68 -3.39
C TYR A 238 -0.28 5.96 -4.13
N PRO A 239 1.01 6.16 -4.38
CA PRO A 239 1.51 7.29 -5.18
C PRO A 239 0.81 7.49 -6.52
N GLN A 240 0.41 6.43 -7.23
CA GLN A 240 -0.33 6.56 -8.48
C GLN A 240 -1.77 7.08 -8.30
N ASP A 241 -2.39 6.87 -7.13
CA ASP A 241 -3.68 7.48 -6.82
C ASP A 241 -3.53 9.01 -6.70
N LEU A 242 -2.47 9.46 -6.02
CA LEU A 242 -2.13 10.89 -5.94
C LEU A 242 -1.84 11.46 -7.34
N THR A 243 -1.03 10.76 -8.14
CA THR A 243 -0.77 11.14 -9.54
C THR A 243 -2.07 11.34 -10.31
N SER A 244 -2.99 10.39 -10.20
CA SER A 244 -4.29 10.46 -10.85
C SER A 244 -5.09 11.68 -10.43
N ARG A 245 -5.19 11.93 -9.12
CA ARG A 245 -5.93 13.08 -8.61
C ARG A 245 -5.31 14.42 -9.01
N ILE A 246 -3.97 14.51 -9.07
CA ILE A 246 -3.27 15.69 -9.60
C ILE A 246 -3.64 15.90 -11.08
N ASP A 247 -3.54 14.86 -11.91
CA ASP A 247 -3.85 14.95 -13.34
C ASP A 247 -5.33 15.31 -13.58
N GLU A 248 -6.26 14.78 -12.80
CA GLU A 248 -7.68 15.15 -12.87
C GLU A 248 -7.93 16.59 -12.42
N PHE A 249 -7.31 17.03 -11.32
CA PHE A 249 -7.44 18.39 -10.81
C PHE A 249 -6.94 19.43 -11.83
N ILE A 250 -5.86 19.10 -12.52
CA ILE A 250 -5.31 19.88 -13.63
C ILE A 250 -6.23 19.81 -14.85
N GLY A 251 -6.66 18.61 -15.25
CA GLY A 251 -7.45 18.36 -16.46
C GLY A 251 -8.85 18.97 -16.42
N THR A 252 -9.47 19.03 -15.24
CA THR A 252 -10.78 19.66 -15.01
C THR A 252 -10.71 21.19 -14.88
N GLY A 253 -9.51 21.77 -14.95
CA GLY A 253 -9.30 23.21 -14.85
C GLY A 253 -9.40 23.78 -13.43
N GLN A 254 -9.51 22.93 -12.39
CA GLN A 254 -9.56 23.41 -11.00
C GLN A 254 -8.28 24.16 -10.60
N ALA A 255 -7.12 23.70 -11.09
CA ALA A 255 -5.86 24.41 -10.88
C ALA A 255 -5.92 25.87 -11.36
N ASN A 256 -6.50 26.12 -12.52
CA ASN A 256 -6.66 27.47 -13.05
C ASN A 256 -7.66 28.29 -12.21
N LYS A 257 -8.79 27.69 -11.82
CA LYS A 257 -9.80 28.36 -10.98
C LYS A 257 -9.24 28.82 -9.63
N LEU A 258 -8.32 28.05 -9.05
CA LEU A 258 -7.68 28.37 -7.77
C LEU A 258 -6.32 29.07 -7.93
N ASN A 259 -5.95 29.50 -9.15
CA ASN A 259 -4.67 30.13 -9.46
C ASN A 259 -3.43 29.30 -9.04
N MET A 260 -3.56 27.98 -8.99
CA MET A 260 -2.48 27.06 -8.67
C MET A 260 -1.65 26.75 -9.93
N ARG A 261 -0.33 26.97 -9.84
CA ARG A 261 0.60 26.79 -10.97
C ARG A 261 1.63 25.67 -10.77
N LEU A 262 1.78 25.22 -9.52
CA LEU A 262 2.79 24.26 -9.09
C LEU A 262 2.13 22.97 -8.61
N VAL A 263 2.77 21.84 -8.87
CA VAL A 263 2.26 20.51 -8.49
C VAL A 263 2.31 20.28 -6.99
N GLY A 264 3.38 20.71 -6.30
CA GLY A 264 3.53 20.55 -4.85
C GLY A 264 2.32 21.06 -4.06
N PRO A 265 1.92 22.34 -4.23
CA PRO A 265 0.74 22.89 -3.58
C PRO A 265 -0.57 22.19 -3.94
N ILE A 266 -0.72 21.69 -5.18
CA ILE A 266 -1.89 20.89 -5.56
C ILE A 266 -1.92 19.57 -4.79
N ALA A 267 -0.79 18.88 -4.72
CA ALA A 267 -0.68 17.62 -4.00
C ALA A 267 -0.94 17.78 -2.50
N GLU A 268 -0.40 18.84 -1.90
CA GLU A 268 -0.63 19.20 -0.49
C GLU A 268 -2.11 19.48 -0.24
N LEU A 269 -2.75 20.32 -1.06
CA LEU A 269 -4.19 20.59 -0.96
C LEU A 269 -4.99 19.27 -1.02
N LEU A 270 -4.73 18.43 -2.02
CA LEU A 270 -5.47 17.18 -2.23
C LEU A 270 -5.28 16.21 -1.05
N ALA A 271 -4.07 16.12 -0.50
CA ALA A 271 -3.77 15.27 0.65
C ALA A 271 -4.46 15.78 1.92
N ASP A 272 -4.37 17.08 2.22
CA ASP A 272 -4.91 17.68 3.44
C ASP A 272 -6.45 17.72 3.43
N THR A 273 -7.08 17.86 2.26
CA THR A 273 -8.55 17.78 2.14
C THR A 273 -9.06 16.34 2.02
N LYS A 274 -8.20 15.32 2.21
CA LYS A 274 -8.54 13.89 2.01
C LYS A 274 -9.21 13.62 0.65
N ALA A 275 -8.81 14.36 -0.39
CA ALA A 275 -9.38 14.26 -1.75
C ALA A 275 -8.70 13.16 -2.60
N VAL A 276 -7.73 12.44 -2.02
CA VAL A 276 -7.09 11.26 -2.59
C VAL A 276 -7.52 10.02 -1.82
N ARG A 277 -7.99 9.02 -2.55
CA ARG A 277 -8.50 7.74 -2.04
C ARG A 277 -7.76 6.59 -2.71
N SER A 278 -7.66 5.48 -2.00
CA SER A 278 -7.16 4.23 -2.59
C SER A 278 -8.05 3.83 -3.76
N GLY A 279 -7.45 3.54 -4.92
CA GLY A 279 -8.18 3.12 -6.12
C GLY A 279 -8.55 4.26 -7.08
N ASP A 280 -8.26 5.52 -6.74
CA ASP A 280 -8.46 6.65 -7.67
C ASP A 280 -7.70 6.44 -8.98
N PHE A 281 -6.50 5.85 -8.92
CA PHE A 281 -5.76 5.48 -10.13
C PHE A 281 -6.58 4.54 -11.02
N GLN A 282 -7.10 3.45 -10.45
CA GLN A 282 -7.84 2.41 -11.18
C GLN A 282 -9.07 3.00 -11.87
N ASN A 283 -9.82 3.84 -11.18
CA ASN A 283 -11.00 4.53 -11.72
C ASN A 283 -10.68 5.42 -12.93
N SER A 284 -9.47 6.00 -12.94
CA SER A 284 -9.04 6.95 -13.97
C SER A 284 -8.21 6.31 -15.10
N MET A 285 -7.67 5.11 -14.87
CA MET A 285 -6.62 4.50 -15.69
C MET A 285 -7.04 4.38 -17.15
N GLY A 286 -8.28 3.97 -17.39
CA GLY A 286 -8.81 3.81 -18.73
C GLY A 286 -9.01 5.07 -19.54
N ARG A 287 -9.17 6.19 -18.85
CA ARG A 287 -9.41 7.49 -19.48
C ARG A 287 -8.10 8.25 -19.67
N LEU A 288 -7.18 8.13 -18.71
CA LEU A 288 -5.99 8.97 -18.65
C LEU A 288 -4.71 8.29 -19.11
N TYR A 289 -4.60 6.95 -19.04
CA TYR A 289 -3.30 6.26 -19.07
C TYR A 289 -3.23 5.05 -20.01
N THR A 290 -4.12 4.93 -20.99
CA THR A 290 -4.24 3.75 -21.87
C THR A 290 -2.94 3.32 -22.56
N ASN A 291 -2.06 4.27 -22.90
CA ASN A 291 -0.82 4.00 -23.65
C ASN A 291 0.45 4.29 -22.82
N GLN A 292 0.36 4.23 -21.49
CA GLN A 292 1.51 4.49 -20.62
C GLN A 292 2.32 3.22 -20.38
N LEU A 293 3.64 3.33 -20.47
CA LEU A 293 4.55 2.25 -20.06
C LEU A 293 4.52 2.11 -18.53
N LEU A 294 4.11 0.93 -18.06
CA LEU A 294 4.03 0.60 -16.64
C LEU A 294 4.57 -0.81 -16.38
N PRO A 295 5.17 -1.05 -15.21
CA PRO A 295 5.41 -2.40 -14.73
C PRO A 295 4.10 -3.20 -14.68
N GLN A 296 4.15 -4.50 -14.97
CA GLN A 296 3.02 -5.41 -14.82
C GLN A 296 2.78 -5.77 -13.34
N LEU A 297 2.45 -4.77 -12.53
CA LEU A 297 2.13 -4.92 -11.11
C LEU A 297 0.62 -4.92 -10.91
N PRO A 298 0.07 -5.70 -9.96
CA PRO A 298 -1.38 -5.81 -9.79
C PRO A 298 -2.12 -4.47 -9.65
N PHE A 299 -1.55 -3.46 -8.99
CA PHE A 299 -2.18 -2.14 -8.88
C PHE A 299 -2.08 -1.27 -10.15
N PHE A 300 -1.42 -1.74 -11.21
CA PHE A 300 -1.37 -1.13 -12.54
C PHE A 300 -2.14 -1.92 -13.59
N LEU A 301 -2.69 -3.08 -13.23
CA LEU A 301 -3.52 -3.88 -14.10
C LEU A 301 -4.98 -3.55 -13.83
N ARG A 302 -5.82 -3.58 -14.87
CA ARG A 302 -7.26 -3.60 -14.67
C ARG A 302 -7.66 -4.98 -14.17
N GLU A 303 -8.53 -5.02 -13.16
CA GLU A 303 -9.27 -6.25 -12.89
C GLU A 303 -10.10 -6.56 -14.14
N ALA A 304 -9.95 -7.76 -14.69
CA ALA A 304 -10.77 -8.19 -15.82
C ALA A 304 -12.21 -8.31 -15.31
N GLU A 305 -13.12 -7.50 -15.88
CA GLU A 305 -14.57 -7.64 -15.70
C GLU A 305 -15.08 -8.93 -16.35
#